data_AF-A0AAD7XR86-F1
#
_entry.id   AF-A0AAD7XR86-F1
#
_cell.length_a   1.000
_cell.length_b   1.000
_cell.length_c   1.000
_cell.angle_alpha   90.00
_cell.angle_beta   90.00
_cell.angle_gamma   90.00
#
_symmetry.space_group_name_H-M   'P 1'
#
loop_
_entity.id
_entity.type
_entity.pdbx_description
1 polymer ?
#
loop_
_entity_poly.entity_id
_entity_poly.type
_entity_poly.pdbx_seq_one_letter_code
_entity_poly.pdbx_strand_id
1 'polypeptide(L)'
;MALADACRRRIRQFGAQALANTARASFARRARRGTSALRGAIAGVAPSRLDEFNSQELANTSWAFATARIEELANTAWGFTTPGVEAPQLFAAIAGAGSSRLGEFNPQNLANTAWAFACVDWKKDPKFFTELAYFAVANLDALDYRGQSQLHLASLHFGHEWPNRSSPLSKHQQMLQVAYQRQDPRPSQLQRDVATALDRVGWMHVFEHVTEEGLSLDMAQPADTKRARSKSTGHTTTSRERGLRTGLRASSPDCYGGLAGT
;
A
#
# COMPACT_ATOMS: atom_id res chain seq x y z
N MET A 1 -12.26 -17.32 -15.12
CA MET A 1 -13.38 -17.92 -14.35
C MET A 1 -13.01 -19.31 -13.85
N ALA A 2 -12.76 -20.32 -14.70
CA ALA A 2 -12.57 -21.72 -14.27
C ALA A 2 -11.52 -21.95 -13.17
N LEU A 3 -10.31 -21.37 -13.28
CA LEU A 3 -9.24 -21.59 -12.30
C LEU A 3 -9.53 -20.94 -10.93
N ALA A 4 -9.96 -19.68 -10.91
CA ALA A 4 -10.26 -18.97 -9.66
C ALA A 4 -11.40 -19.65 -8.88
N ASP A 5 -12.43 -20.11 -9.58
CA ASP A 5 -13.53 -20.87 -8.97
C ASP A 5 -13.09 -22.26 -8.50
N ALA A 6 -12.20 -22.94 -9.23
CA ALA A 6 -11.64 -24.22 -8.80
C ALA A 6 -10.76 -24.07 -7.54
N CYS A 7 -9.89 -23.05 -7.50
CA CYS A 7 -9.12 -22.70 -6.31
C CYS A 7 -10.03 -22.39 -5.13
N ARG A 8 -11.08 -21.58 -5.35
CA ARG A 8 -12.05 -21.22 -4.30
C ARG A 8 -12.73 -22.45 -3.69
N ARG A 9 -13.17 -23.40 -4.52
CA ARG A 9 -13.80 -24.65 -4.04
C ARG A 9 -12.87 -25.53 -3.22
N ARG A 10 -11.55 -25.44 -3.46
CA ARG A 10 -10.53 -26.28 -2.81
C ARG A 10 -9.69 -25.52 -1.78
N ILE A 11 -10.03 -24.27 -1.46
CA ILE A 11 -9.15 -23.39 -0.69
C ILE A 11 -8.80 -23.94 0.71
N ARG A 12 -9.71 -24.72 1.30
CA ARG A 12 -9.49 -25.38 2.61
C ARG A 12 -8.43 -26.49 2.56
N GLN A 13 -8.10 -27.01 1.37
CA GLN A 13 -7.08 -28.04 1.17
C GLN A 13 -5.68 -27.44 0.98
N PHE A 14 -5.57 -26.12 0.79
CA PHE A 14 -4.30 -25.48 0.45
C PHE A 14 -3.47 -25.27 1.72
N GLY A 15 -2.22 -25.76 1.77
CA GLY A 15 -1.28 -25.37 2.82
C GLY A 15 -0.87 -23.90 2.73
N ALA A 16 -0.11 -23.43 3.71
CA ALA A 16 0.33 -22.03 3.81
C ALA A 16 0.91 -21.45 2.52
N GLN A 17 1.90 -22.13 1.93
CA GLN A 17 2.53 -21.71 0.68
C GLN A 17 1.53 -21.59 -0.48
N ALA A 18 0.62 -22.56 -0.59
CA ALA A 18 -0.41 -22.55 -1.64
C ALA A 18 -1.41 -21.41 -1.42
N LEU A 19 -1.79 -21.10 -0.17
CA LEU A 19 -2.64 -19.96 0.15
C LEU A 19 -1.95 -18.64 -0.21
N ALA A 20 -0.70 -18.43 0.20
CA ALA A 20 0.06 -17.22 -0.08
C ALA A 20 0.28 -17.02 -1.60
N ASN A 21 0.66 -18.08 -2.32
CA ASN A 21 0.82 -18.05 -3.77
C ASN A 21 -0.50 -17.76 -4.49
N THR A 22 -1.62 -18.30 -3.98
CA THR A 22 -2.94 -18.05 -4.56
C THR A 22 -3.40 -16.61 -4.31
N ALA A 23 -3.19 -16.08 -3.10
CA ALA A 23 -3.46 -14.69 -2.77
C ALA A 23 -2.70 -13.78 -3.73
N ARG A 24 -1.40 -14.00 -3.87
CA ARG A 24 -0.51 -13.27 -4.76
C ARG A 24 -0.91 -13.39 -6.24
N ALA A 25 -1.22 -14.60 -6.72
CA ALA A 25 -1.68 -14.83 -8.08
C ALA A 25 -3.02 -14.16 -8.41
N SER A 26 -3.88 -13.96 -7.39
CA SER A 26 -5.16 -13.26 -7.56
C SER A 26 -5.01 -11.78 -7.97
N PHE A 27 -3.79 -11.23 -7.89
CA PHE A 27 -3.41 -9.87 -8.32
C PHE A 27 -2.56 -9.81 -9.58
N ALA A 28 -2.09 -10.95 -10.09
CA ALA A 28 -1.37 -10.93 -11.36
C ALA A 28 -2.27 -10.33 -12.46
N ARG A 29 -1.69 -9.49 -13.34
CA ARG A 29 -2.38 -8.68 -14.37
C ARG A 29 -3.39 -9.46 -15.24
N ARG A 30 -3.26 -10.79 -15.30
CA ARG A 30 -4.12 -11.75 -16.03
C ARG A 30 -5.33 -12.29 -15.24
N ALA A 31 -5.42 -12.10 -13.93
CA ALA A 31 -6.40 -12.75 -13.05
C ALA A 31 -7.69 -11.93 -12.77
N ARG A 32 -7.93 -10.82 -13.49
CA ARG A 32 -8.86 -9.74 -13.08
C ARG A 32 -10.36 -10.07 -12.99
N ARG A 33 -10.84 -11.23 -13.45
CA ARG A 33 -12.27 -11.60 -13.38
C ARG A 33 -12.51 -12.77 -12.42
N GLY A 34 -13.29 -12.53 -11.36
CA GLY A 34 -13.71 -13.54 -10.37
C GLY A 34 -12.81 -13.67 -9.13
N THR A 35 -11.76 -12.85 -8.99
CA THR A 35 -10.80 -12.96 -7.89
C THR A 35 -11.29 -12.41 -6.56
N SER A 36 -12.29 -11.52 -6.55
CA SER A 36 -12.89 -11.01 -5.30
C SER A 36 -13.45 -12.14 -4.43
N ALA A 37 -14.19 -13.09 -5.01
CA ALA A 37 -14.74 -14.22 -4.26
C ALA A 37 -13.65 -15.18 -3.76
N LEU A 38 -12.59 -15.38 -4.56
CA LEU A 38 -11.42 -16.16 -4.15
C LEU A 38 -10.67 -15.50 -2.99
N ARG A 39 -10.50 -14.17 -3.04
CA ARG A 39 -9.89 -13.41 -1.94
C ARG A 39 -10.72 -13.47 -0.66
N GLY A 40 -12.04 -13.33 -0.75
CA GLY A 40 -12.92 -13.53 0.40
C GLY A 40 -12.76 -14.93 1.01
N ALA A 41 -12.63 -15.95 0.17
CA ALA A 41 -12.39 -17.32 0.64
C ALA A 41 -11.01 -17.50 1.29
N ILE A 42 -9.96 -16.87 0.76
CA ILE A 42 -8.63 -16.84 1.38
C ILE A 42 -8.70 -16.12 2.74
N ALA A 43 -9.33 -14.95 2.81
CA ALA A 43 -9.47 -14.18 4.04
C ALA A 43 -10.25 -14.94 5.13
N GLY A 44 -11.16 -15.83 4.74
CA GLY A 44 -11.90 -16.69 5.67
C GLY A 44 -11.13 -17.93 6.16
N VAL A 45 -10.07 -18.36 5.46
CA VAL A 45 -9.32 -19.59 5.82
C VAL A 45 -7.92 -19.29 6.36
N ALA A 46 -7.22 -18.31 5.81
CA ALA A 46 -5.86 -17.99 6.20
C ALA A 46 -5.69 -17.68 7.70
N PRO A 47 -6.59 -16.92 8.38
CA PRO A 47 -6.40 -16.58 9.79
C PRO A 47 -6.23 -17.77 10.73
N SER A 48 -6.88 -18.91 10.45
CA SER A 48 -6.81 -20.11 11.29
C SER A 48 -5.61 -21.02 10.96
N ARG A 49 -4.72 -20.58 10.07
CA ARG A 49 -3.57 -21.37 9.58
C ARG A 49 -2.26 -20.60 9.56
N LEU A 50 -2.22 -19.39 10.14
CA LEU A 50 -1.03 -18.52 10.07
C LEU A 50 0.17 -19.08 10.85
N ASP A 51 -0.06 -20.05 11.74
CA ASP A 51 0.97 -20.85 12.38
C ASP A 51 1.76 -21.71 11.38
N GLU A 52 1.13 -22.13 10.28
CA GLU A 52 1.80 -22.85 9.19
C GLU A 52 2.59 -21.91 8.25
N PHE A 53 2.36 -20.60 8.32
CA PHE A 53 2.97 -19.64 7.39
C PHE A 53 4.41 -19.33 7.79
N ASN A 54 5.31 -19.22 6.82
CA ASN A 54 6.62 -18.59 7.07
C ASN A 54 6.57 -17.06 6.92
N SER A 55 7.66 -16.36 7.25
CA SER A 55 7.77 -14.90 7.17
C SER A 55 7.46 -14.35 5.77
N GLN A 56 7.91 -15.04 4.72
CA GLN A 56 7.66 -14.68 3.33
C GLN A 56 6.19 -14.85 2.95
N GLU A 57 5.52 -15.89 3.43
CA GLU A 57 4.11 -16.15 3.17
C GLU A 57 3.20 -15.14 3.87
N LEU A 58 3.55 -14.74 5.10
CA LEU A 58 2.88 -13.65 5.81
C LEU A 58 2.99 -12.32 5.04
N ALA A 59 4.21 -11.96 4.62
CA ALA A 59 4.47 -10.73 3.87
C ALA A 59 3.80 -10.73 2.49
N ASN A 60 3.86 -11.85 1.76
CA ASN A 60 3.21 -11.98 0.45
C ASN A 60 1.69 -11.87 0.57
N THR A 61 1.10 -12.45 1.60
CA THR A 61 -0.35 -12.43 1.81
C THR A 61 -0.82 -11.01 2.17
N SER A 62 -0.15 -10.33 3.09
CA SER A 62 -0.49 -8.95 3.46
C SER A 62 -0.32 -8.00 2.26
N TRP A 63 0.80 -8.08 1.53
CA TRP A 63 1.05 -7.28 0.34
C TRP A 63 -0.01 -7.48 -0.75
N ALA A 64 -0.41 -8.73 -0.98
CA ALA A 64 -1.43 -9.09 -1.95
C ALA A 64 -2.77 -8.41 -1.59
N PHE A 65 -3.26 -8.58 -0.36
CA PHE A 65 -4.52 -7.97 0.07
C PHE A 65 -4.49 -6.43 0.12
N ALA A 66 -3.34 -5.83 0.48
CA ALA A 66 -3.16 -4.38 0.42
C ALA A 66 -3.27 -3.85 -1.01
N THR A 67 -2.59 -4.50 -1.96
CA THR A 67 -2.65 -4.14 -3.38
C THR A 67 -4.07 -4.25 -3.94
N ALA A 68 -4.82 -5.30 -3.55
CA ALA A 68 -6.25 -5.46 -3.85
C ALA A 68 -7.05 -4.21 -3.55
N ARG A 69 -6.91 -3.76 -2.31
CA ARG A 69 -7.73 -2.72 -1.75
C ARG A 69 -7.45 -1.41 -2.48
N ILE A 70 -6.20 -1.11 -2.79
CA ILE A 70 -5.82 0.09 -3.54
C ILE A 70 -6.45 0.07 -4.94
N GLU A 71 -6.33 -1.03 -5.69
CA GLU A 71 -6.92 -1.12 -7.03
C GLU A 71 -8.46 -1.04 -6.98
N GLU A 72 -9.09 -1.70 -6.01
CA GLU A 72 -10.54 -1.70 -5.85
C GLU A 72 -11.07 -0.32 -5.41
N LEU A 73 -10.36 0.38 -4.52
CA LEU A 73 -10.66 1.75 -4.13
C LEU A 73 -10.52 2.72 -5.31
N ALA A 74 -9.48 2.55 -6.13
CA ALA A 74 -9.33 3.33 -7.35
C ALA A 74 -10.53 3.09 -8.28
N ASN A 75 -10.87 1.82 -8.57
CA ASN A 75 -11.98 1.50 -9.49
C ASN A 75 -13.35 1.94 -8.95
N THR A 76 -13.60 1.87 -7.64
CA THR A 76 -14.83 2.39 -7.01
C THR A 76 -14.91 3.90 -7.05
N ALA A 77 -13.79 4.62 -6.85
CA ALA A 77 -13.79 6.09 -6.89
C ALA A 77 -14.22 6.63 -8.26
N TRP A 78 -13.97 5.88 -9.33
CA TRP A 78 -14.43 6.20 -10.68
C TRP A 78 -15.78 5.56 -11.05
N GLY A 79 -16.47 4.94 -10.08
CA GLY A 79 -17.80 4.34 -10.27
C GLY A 79 -17.80 3.04 -11.09
N PHE A 80 -16.65 2.42 -11.32
CA PHE A 80 -16.54 1.28 -12.23
C PHE A 80 -16.83 -0.09 -11.58
N THR A 81 -16.77 -0.21 -10.25
CA THR A 81 -16.90 -1.53 -9.57
C THR A 81 -17.50 -1.44 -8.17
N THR A 82 -17.88 -2.61 -7.63
CA THR A 82 -18.25 -2.85 -6.22
C THR A 82 -17.06 -2.60 -5.27
N PRO A 83 -17.29 -2.19 -4.01
CA PRO A 83 -16.25 -2.11 -2.99
C PRO A 83 -15.49 -3.43 -2.81
N GLY A 84 -14.20 -3.27 -2.51
CA GLY A 84 -13.25 -4.36 -2.37
C GLY A 84 -13.46 -5.28 -1.17
N VAL A 85 -12.71 -6.38 -1.12
CA VAL A 85 -12.73 -7.29 0.04
C VAL A 85 -11.91 -6.68 1.17
N GLU A 86 -12.59 -6.15 2.18
CA GLU A 86 -11.94 -5.79 3.44
C GLU A 86 -11.58 -7.06 4.23
N ALA A 87 -10.33 -7.15 4.70
CA ALA A 87 -9.82 -8.29 5.45
C ALA A 87 -9.22 -7.91 6.81
N PRO A 88 -9.93 -7.13 7.67
CA PRO A 88 -9.37 -6.65 8.94
C PRO A 88 -8.98 -7.79 9.89
N GLN A 89 -9.73 -8.89 9.91
CA GLN A 89 -9.42 -10.07 10.72
C GLN A 89 -8.13 -10.76 10.26
N LEU A 90 -7.89 -10.79 8.95
CA LEU A 90 -6.65 -11.34 8.38
C LEU A 90 -5.45 -10.47 8.79
N PHE A 91 -5.54 -9.15 8.69
CA PHE A 91 -4.45 -8.26 9.12
C PHE A 91 -4.21 -8.30 10.64
N ALA A 92 -5.27 -8.45 11.44
CA ALA A 92 -5.15 -8.69 12.88
C ALA A 92 -4.33 -9.97 13.17
N ALA A 93 -4.70 -11.06 12.50
CA ALA A 93 -4.07 -12.34 12.67
C ALA A 93 -2.62 -12.33 12.16
N ILE A 94 -2.34 -11.66 11.03
CA ILE A 94 -0.97 -11.50 10.50
C ILE A 94 -0.11 -10.68 11.46
N ALA A 95 -0.63 -9.60 12.04
CA ALA A 95 0.10 -8.82 13.05
C ALA A 95 0.43 -9.68 14.28
N GLY A 96 -0.54 -10.44 14.78
CA GLY A 96 -0.35 -11.36 15.90
C GLY A 96 0.70 -12.44 15.61
N ALA A 97 0.59 -13.13 14.48
CA ALA A 97 1.53 -14.17 14.07
C ALA A 97 2.92 -13.62 13.71
N GLY A 98 2.98 -12.44 13.11
CA GLY A 98 4.22 -11.79 12.68
C GLY A 98 5.01 -11.17 13.83
N SER A 99 4.35 -10.70 14.89
CA SER A 99 4.99 -9.94 15.97
C SER A 99 6.16 -10.67 16.64
N SER A 100 6.04 -11.97 16.88
CA SER A 100 7.12 -12.78 17.48
C SER A 100 8.19 -13.24 16.47
N ARG A 101 7.97 -12.98 15.18
CA ARG A 101 8.73 -13.57 14.07
C ARG A 101 9.37 -12.53 13.17
N LEU A 102 9.28 -11.25 13.48
CA LEU A 102 9.85 -10.17 12.66
C LEU A 102 11.36 -10.36 12.38
N GLY A 103 12.11 -11.01 13.28
CA GLY A 103 13.50 -11.36 13.04
C GLY A 103 13.73 -12.43 11.96
N GLU A 104 12.71 -13.19 11.56
CA GLU A 104 12.75 -14.15 10.46
C GLU A 104 12.45 -13.48 9.10
N PHE A 105 12.00 -12.22 9.10
CA PHE A 105 11.66 -11.52 7.87
C PHE A 105 12.94 -11.01 7.22
N ASN A 106 13.15 -11.39 5.97
CA ASN A 106 14.17 -10.72 5.17
C ASN A 106 13.80 -9.23 4.96
N PRO A 107 14.76 -8.39 4.53
CA PRO A 107 14.55 -6.95 4.46
C PRO A 107 13.36 -6.56 3.57
N GLN A 108 13.20 -7.23 2.41
CA GLN A 108 12.09 -6.99 1.50
C GLN A 108 10.72 -7.36 2.11
N ASN A 109 10.67 -8.44 2.90
CA ASN A 109 9.46 -8.86 3.59
C ASN A 109 9.06 -7.85 4.68
N LEU A 110 10.02 -7.24 5.38
CA LEU A 110 9.78 -6.15 6.33
C LEU A 110 9.18 -4.93 5.62
N ALA A 111 9.79 -4.48 4.53
CA ALA A 111 9.30 -3.35 3.74
C ALA A 111 7.90 -3.58 3.14
N ASN A 112 7.68 -4.77 2.55
CA ASN A 112 6.37 -5.17 2.02
C ASN A 112 5.29 -5.18 3.11
N THR A 113 5.63 -5.68 4.31
CA THR A 113 4.70 -5.74 5.44
C THR A 113 4.38 -4.34 5.94
N ALA A 114 5.38 -3.47 6.13
CA ALA A 114 5.18 -2.08 6.56
C ALA A 114 4.21 -1.34 5.62
N TRP A 115 4.46 -1.45 4.32
CA TRP A 115 3.65 -0.83 3.28
C TRP A 115 2.25 -1.42 3.24
N ALA A 116 2.11 -2.76 3.30
CA ALA A 116 0.81 -3.41 3.25
C ALA A 116 -0.11 -2.95 4.39
N PHE A 117 0.43 -2.86 5.60
CA PHE A 117 -0.31 -2.39 6.77
C PHE A 117 -0.68 -0.91 6.69
N ALA A 118 0.18 -0.06 6.10
CA ALA A 118 -0.14 1.34 5.83
C ALA A 118 -1.33 1.46 4.85
N CYS A 119 -1.30 0.70 3.76
CA CYS A 119 -2.34 0.75 2.72
C CYS A 119 -3.73 0.30 3.21
N VAL A 120 -3.78 -0.56 4.23
CA VAL A 120 -5.06 -0.96 4.84
C VAL A 120 -5.45 -0.13 6.06
N ASP A 121 -4.66 0.89 6.40
CA ASP A 121 -4.86 1.77 7.56
C ASP A 121 -4.97 0.98 8.89
N TRP A 122 -4.16 -0.07 9.05
CA TRP A 122 -4.17 -0.87 10.26
C TRP A 122 -3.35 -0.19 11.36
N LYS A 123 -4.03 0.36 12.37
CA LYS A 123 -3.40 1.16 13.45
C LYS A 123 -3.54 0.55 14.86
N LYS A 124 -4.07 -0.67 14.94
CA LYS A 124 -4.49 -1.29 16.21
C LYS A 124 -3.35 -1.88 17.04
N ASP A 125 -2.14 -1.96 16.50
CA ASP A 125 -0.97 -2.54 17.19
C ASP A 125 0.29 -1.67 17.01
N PRO A 126 0.44 -0.59 17.82
CA PRO A 126 1.61 0.29 17.74
C PRO A 126 2.93 -0.42 18.07
N LYS A 127 2.90 -1.49 18.88
CA LYS A 127 4.09 -2.25 19.25
C LYS A 127 4.62 -3.02 18.05
N PHE A 128 3.74 -3.72 17.32
CA PHE A 128 4.10 -4.41 16.08
C PHE A 128 4.83 -3.48 15.11
N PHE A 129 4.31 -2.26 14.90
CA PHE A 129 4.98 -1.28 14.05
C PHE A 129 6.34 -0.89 14.61
N THR A 130 6.43 -0.53 15.88
CA THR A 130 7.72 -0.18 16.51
C THR A 130 8.80 -1.22 16.25
N GLU A 131 8.52 -2.49 16.53
CA GLU A 131 9.43 -3.61 16.29
C GLU A 131 9.76 -3.74 14.80
N LEU A 132 8.75 -3.64 13.93
CA LEU A 132 8.95 -3.71 12.48
C LEU A 132 9.89 -2.60 11.98
N ALA A 133 9.81 -1.38 12.50
CA ALA A 133 10.78 -0.32 12.16
C ALA A 133 12.20 -0.67 12.62
N TYR A 134 12.36 -1.22 13.82
CA TYR A 134 13.69 -1.59 14.32
C TYR A 134 14.34 -2.64 13.41
N PHE A 135 13.62 -3.70 13.06
CA PHE A 135 14.12 -4.72 12.13
C PHE A 135 14.36 -4.16 10.73
N ALA A 136 13.47 -3.29 10.22
CA ALA A 136 13.64 -2.67 8.91
C ALA A 136 14.89 -1.78 8.86
N VAL A 137 15.09 -0.94 9.88
CA VAL A 137 16.26 -0.05 9.99
C VAL A 137 17.57 -0.83 10.08
N ALA A 138 17.59 -1.91 10.85
CA ALA A 138 18.76 -2.77 10.98
C ALA A 138 19.22 -3.41 9.65
N ASN A 139 18.36 -3.42 8.63
CA ASN A 139 18.63 -4.06 7.34
C ASN A 139 18.42 -3.12 6.13
N LEU A 140 18.50 -1.80 6.33
CA LEU A 140 18.24 -0.81 5.27
C LEU A 140 19.17 -0.95 4.06
N ASP A 141 20.45 -1.27 4.29
CA ASP A 141 21.45 -1.38 3.24
C ASP A 141 21.21 -2.58 2.30
N ALA A 142 20.45 -3.58 2.77
CA ALA A 142 20.07 -4.75 2.00
C ALA A 142 18.78 -4.55 1.19
N LEU A 143 18.13 -3.39 1.31
CA LEU A 143 16.94 -3.05 0.53
C LEU A 143 17.31 -2.39 -0.80
N ASP A 144 16.59 -2.79 -1.85
CA ASP A 144 16.58 -2.02 -3.08
C ASP A 144 15.80 -0.70 -2.91
N TYR A 145 15.86 0.17 -3.91
CA TYR A 145 15.16 1.46 -3.86
C TYR A 145 13.64 1.32 -3.68
N ARG A 146 13.04 0.19 -4.09
CA ARG A 146 11.60 -0.06 -3.95
C ARG A 146 11.24 -0.40 -2.51
N GLY A 147 12.01 -1.26 -1.86
CA GLY A 147 11.85 -1.52 -0.43
C GLY A 147 12.03 -0.26 0.42
N GLN A 148 13.02 0.57 0.09
CA GLN A 148 13.20 1.87 0.73
C GLN A 148 12.02 2.82 0.46
N SER A 149 11.50 2.87 -0.78
CA SER A 149 10.28 3.62 -1.14
C SER A 149 9.05 3.17 -0.36
N GLN A 150 8.87 1.86 -0.17
CA GLN A 150 7.78 1.27 0.59
C GLN A 150 7.84 1.68 2.07
N LEU A 151 9.04 1.67 2.67
CA LEU A 151 9.26 2.17 4.02
C LEU A 151 9.02 3.68 4.13
N HIS A 152 9.39 4.48 3.12
CA HIS A 152 9.08 5.90 3.07
C HIS A 152 7.57 6.14 3.14
N LEU A 153 6.81 5.50 2.25
CA LEU A 153 5.35 5.60 2.20
C LEU A 153 4.68 5.14 3.49
N ALA A 154 5.14 4.02 4.07
CA ALA A 154 4.64 3.55 5.35
C ALA A 154 4.92 4.57 6.47
N SER A 155 6.13 5.15 6.51
CA SER A 155 6.50 6.13 7.53
C SER A 155 5.69 7.43 7.41
N LEU A 156 5.36 7.87 6.19
CA LEU A 156 4.48 9.02 5.97
C LEU A 156 3.05 8.75 6.46
N HIS A 157 2.49 7.56 6.13
CA HIS A 157 1.13 7.19 6.54
C HIS A 157 0.97 7.13 8.06
N PHE A 158 1.95 6.51 8.71
CA PHE A 158 1.95 6.31 10.15
C PHE A 158 2.63 7.45 10.91
N GLY A 159 3.18 8.48 10.26
CA GLY A 159 4.06 9.49 10.88
C GLY A 159 3.50 10.28 12.07
N HIS A 160 2.18 10.23 12.29
CA HIS A 160 1.51 10.82 13.46
C HIS A 160 1.09 9.81 14.54
N GLU A 161 1.05 8.51 14.21
CA GLU A 161 0.50 7.44 15.05
C GLU A 161 1.46 6.27 15.30
N TRP A 162 2.57 6.17 14.55
CA TRP A 162 3.73 5.39 14.97
C TRP A 162 4.09 5.90 16.36
N PRO A 163 4.20 5.03 17.39
CA PRO A 163 4.06 5.46 18.78
C PRO A 163 5.20 6.33 19.33
N ASN A 164 6.02 6.92 18.46
CA ASN A 164 6.89 8.01 18.81
C ASN A 164 7.30 8.80 17.56
N ARG A 165 7.37 10.14 17.65
CA ARG A 165 8.11 10.98 16.67
C ARG A 165 9.60 10.56 16.55
N SER A 166 10.03 9.67 17.44
CA SER A 166 11.33 8.99 17.53
C SER A 166 11.36 7.60 16.88
N SER A 167 10.47 7.27 15.93
CA SER A 167 10.58 6.03 15.15
C SER A 167 12.00 5.89 14.57
N PRO A 168 12.64 4.70 14.62
CA PRO A 168 13.96 4.49 14.02
C PRO A 168 14.05 4.93 12.54
N LEU A 169 12.93 4.87 11.81
CA LEU A 169 12.85 5.28 10.41
C LEU A 169 13.01 6.80 10.23
N SER A 170 12.66 7.62 11.22
CA SER A 170 12.78 9.09 11.09
C SER A 170 14.23 9.55 10.94
N LYS A 171 15.18 8.80 11.53
CA LYS A 171 16.62 9.05 11.36
C LYS A 171 17.12 8.83 9.93
N HIS A 172 16.38 8.04 9.14
CA HIS A 172 16.72 7.67 7.76
C HIS A 172 15.77 8.33 6.75
N GLN A 173 14.91 9.25 7.19
CA GLN A 173 13.83 9.82 6.38
C GLN A 173 14.35 10.44 5.07
N GLN A 174 15.46 11.18 5.12
CA GLN A 174 16.03 11.79 3.92
C GLN A 174 16.49 10.75 2.88
N MET A 175 17.12 9.66 3.32
CA MET A 175 17.55 8.58 2.44
C MET A 175 16.35 7.87 1.81
N LEU A 176 15.33 7.54 2.63
CA LEU A 176 14.11 6.89 2.19
C LEU A 176 13.33 7.77 1.18
N GLN A 177 13.30 9.08 1.42
CA GLN A 177 12.72 10.05 0.52
C GLN A 177 13.46 10.10 -0.82
N VAL A 178 14.79 10.13 -0.82
CA VAL A 178 15.59 10.10 -2.07
C VAL A 178 15.31 8.81 -2.85
N ALA A 179 15.21 7.67 -2.17
CA ALA A 179 14.87 6.40 -2.82
C ALA A 179 13.48 6.42 -3.47
N TYR A 180 12.50 7.05 -2.81
CA TYR A 180 11.16 7.25 -3.35
C TYR A 180 11.16 8.18 -4.58
N GLN A 181 11.93 9.26 -4.55
CA GLN A 181 12.04 10.24 -5.64
C GLN A 181 12.77 9.71 -6.88
N ARG A 182 13.55 8.63 -6.78
CA ARG A 182 14.21 8.00 -7.95
C ARG A 182 13.24 7.38 -8.95
N GLN A 183 11.95 7.34 -8.66
CA GLN A 183 10.94 6.91 -9.62
C GLN A 183 10.80 8.00 -10.68
N ASP A 184 11.15 7.68 -11.94
CA ASP A 184 11.00 8.56 -13.10
C ASP A 184 9.52 8.93 -13.27
N PRO A 185 9.10 10.18 -12.97
CA PRO A 185 7.73 10.58 -13.19
C PRO A 185 7.54 10.71 -14.69
N ARG A 186 6.97 9.68 -15.30
CA ARG A 186 6.51 9.72 -16.69
C ARG A 186 5.03 10.07 -16.69
N PRO A 187 4.65 11.35 -16.79
CA PRO A 187 3.25 11.71 -16.90
C PRO A 187 2.60 10.95 -18.05
N SER A 188 1.44 10.38 -17.77
CA SER A 188 0.59 9.75 -18.77
C SER A 188 0.02 10.79 -19.72
N GLN A 189 -0.40 10.33 -20.91
CA GLN A 189 -1.08 11.22 -21.86
C GLN A 189 -2.35 11.85 -21.27
N LEU A 190 -3.11 11.09 -20.49
CA LEU A 190 -4.29 11.57 -19.79
C LEU A 190 -3.98 12.73 -18.84
N GLN A 191 -2.88 12.65 -18.07
CA GLN A 191 -2.48 13.73 -17.16
C GLN A 191 -2.15 15.02 -17.93
N ARG A 192 -1.45 14.90 -19.07
CA ARG A 192 -1.17 16.05 -19.96
C ARG A 192 -2.43 16.66 -20.56
N ASP A 193 -3.37 15.81 -20.99
CA ASP A 193 -4.63 16.27 -21.58
C ASP A 193 -5.49 17.01 -20.53
N VAL A 194 -5.50 16.52 -19.28
CA VAL A 194 -6.18 17.19 -18.16
C VAL A 194 -5.52 18.54 -17.82
N ALA A 195 -4.19 18.63 -17.75
CA ALA A 195 -3.48 19.90 -17.55
C ALA A 195 -3.88 20.91 -18.64
N THR A 196 -3.83 20.48 -19.90
CA THR A 196 -4.21 21.32 -21.05
C THR A 196 -5.66 21.80 -20.95
N ALA A 197 -6.58 20.95 -20.47
CA ALA A 197 -7.97 21.34 -20.27
C ALA A 197 -8.14 22.36 -19.13
N LEU A 198 -7.36 22.22 -18.04
CA LEU A 198 -7.36 23.15 -16.91
C LEU A 198 -6.83 24.53 -17.31
N ASP A 199 -5.78 24.58 -18.13
CA ASP A 199 -5.27 25.83 -18.71
C ASP A 199 -6.34 26.56 -19.54
N ARG A 200 -7.09 25.82 -20.36
CA ARG A 200 -8.16 26.39 -21.21
C ARG A 200 -9.30 27.01 -20.43
N VAL A 201 -9.59 26.50 -19.22
CA VAL A 201 -10.63 27.07 -18.34
C VAL A 201 -10.08 28.11 -17.36
N GLY A 202 -8.80 28.50 -17.51
CA GLY A 202 -8.16 29.51 -16.69
C GLY A 202 -7.90 29.07 -15.25
N TRP A 203 -7.86 27.76 -14.97
CA TRP A 203 -7.56 27.25 -13.64
C TRP A 203 -6.04 27.14 -13.44
N MET A 204 -5.47 28.08 -12.67
CA MET A 204 -4.04 28.09 -12.39
C MET A 204 -3.60 26.86 -11.59
N HIS A 205 -2.59 26.16 -12.08
CA HIS A 205 -2.05 24.97 -11.47
C HIS A 205 -0.55 24.82 -11.71
N VAL A 206 0.09 24.02 -10.86
CA VAL A 206 1.44 23.50 -11.04
C VAL A 206 1.30 22.04 -11.44
N PHE A 207 1.73 21.73 -12.66
CA PHE A 207 1.77 20.37 -13.20
C PHE A 207 2.97 19.62 -12.61
N GLU A 208 2.77 18.37 -12.19
CA GLU A 208 3.82 17.52 -11.59
C GLU A 208 4.53 18.20 -10.41
N HIS A 209 3.76 18.72 -9.45
CA HIS A 209 4.31 19.34 -8.26
C HIS A 209 4.81 18.30 -7.27
N VAL A 210 6.08 18.39 -6.88
CA VAL A 210 6.66 17.55 -5.83
C VAL A 210 6.58 18.26 -4.48
N THR A 211 5.96 17.63 -3.48
CA THR A 211 5.87 18.16 -2.11
C THR A 211 7.22 18.09 -1.38
N GLU A 212 7.33 18.76 -0.23
CA GLU A 212 8.53 18.69 0.62
C GLU A 212 8.85 17.26 1.09
N GLU A 213 7.84 16.41 1.24
CA GLU A 213 7.96 15.00 1.59
C GLU A 213 8.30 14.10 0.39
N GLY A 214 8.41 14.68 -0.80
CA GLY A 214 8.77 14.01 -2.05
C GLY A 214 7.60 13.36 -2.80
N LEU A 215 6.34 13.61 -2.40
CA LEU A 215 5.16 13.11 -3.11
C LEU A 215 4.95 13.90 -4.41
N SER A 216 4.75 13.21 -5.54
CA SER A 216 4.31 13.88 -6.78
C SER A 216 2.79 14.04 -6.78
N LEU A 217 2.34 15.26 -7.02
CA LEU A 217 0.94 15.60 -7.26
C LEU A 217 0.76 15.92 -8.74
N ASP A 218 -0.15 15.17 -9.39
CA ASP A 218 -0.48 15.37 -10.81
C ASP A 218 -0.81 16.85 -11.13
N MET A 219 -1.62 17.49 -10.26
CA MET A 219 -1.99 18.90 -10.34
C MET A 219 -2.04 19.51 -8.94
N ALA A 220 -1.38 20.63 -8.70
CA ALA A 220 -1.44 21.37 -7.43
C ALA A 220 -1.84 22.83 -7.64
N GLN A 221 -2.66 23.38 -6.74
CA GLN A 221 -2.90 24.82 -6.75
C GLN A 221 -1.68 25.58 -6.20
N PRO A 222 -1.32 26.75 -6.75
CA PRO A 222 -0.19 27.55 -6.27
C PRO A 222 -0.28 27.94 -4.78
N ALA A 223 -1.47 27.98 -4.19
CA ALA A 223 -1.68 28.24 -2.76
C ALA A 223 -1.48 26.99 -1.88
N ASP A 224 -1.69 25.79 -2.43
CA ASP A 224 -1.56 24.52 -1.72
C ASP A 224 -0.11 24.02 -1.66
N THR A 225 0.76 24.50 -2.56
CA THR A 225 2.22 24.27 -2.50
C THR A 225 2.85 24.77 -1.19
N LYS A 226 2.18 25.70 -0.48
CA LYS A 226 2.58 26.19 0.86
C LYS A 226 1.84 25.51 2.02
N ARG A 227 0.75 24.78 1.77
CA ARG A 227 -0.16 24.20 2.78
C ARG A 227 -0.03 22.68 2.98
N ALA A 228 0.88 22.01 2.27
CA ALA A 228 1.17 20.57 2.42
C ALA A 228 1.50 20.14 3.87
N ARG A 229 1.81 21.10 4.76
CA ARG A 229 2.11 20.91 6.18
C ARG A 229 0.94 20.45 7.08
N SER A 230 -0.32 20.40 6.61
CA SER A 230 -1.49 20.44 7.53
C SER A 230 -2.63 19.43 7.31
N LYS A 231 -2.64 18.60 6.27
CA LYS A 231 -3.84 17.76 5.96
C LYS A 231 -3.68 16.24 6.20
N SER A 232 -2.71 15.81 7.01
CA SER A 232 -2.56 14.39 7.39
C SER A 232 -3.35 13.98 8.65
N THR A 233 -4.10 14.87 9.30
CA THR A 233 -4.88 14.54 10.50
C THR A 233 -6.32 14.16 10.16
N GLY A 234 -6.72 12.96 10.56
CA GLY A 234 -8.07 12.45 10.36
C GLY A 234 -9.15 13.22 11.11
N HIS A 235 -10.24 13.48 10.38
CA HIS A 235 -11.66 13.57 10.80
C HIS A 235 -12.15 14.83 11.51
N THR A 236 -12.90 15.68 10.80
CA THR A 236 -14.39 15.69 10.75
C THR A 236 -14.85 16.94 9.99
N THR A 237 -15.65 16.71 8.95
CA THR A 237 -16.43 17.76 8.28
C THR A 237 -17.42 18.38 9.24
N THR A 238 -17.38 19.71 9.39
CA THR A 238 -18.61 20.49 9.57
C THR A 238 -18.75 21.46 8.40
N SER A 239 -19.79 21.14 7.61
CA SER A 239 -20.60 22.01 6.75
C SER A 239 -19.93 22.79 5.61
N ARG A 240 -20.33 22.35 4.40
CA ARG A 240 -20.37 23.05 3.11
C ARG A 240 -19.03 23.29 2.41
N GLU A 241 -18.58 22.26 1.69
CA GLU A 241 -18.11 22.43 0.32
C GLU A 241 -18.19 21.09 -0.42
N ARG A 242 -18.92 21.10 -1.54
CA ARG A 242 -19.22 19.93 -2.35
C ARG A 242 -18.01 19.57 -3.19
N GLY A 243 -17.55 18.34 -3.03
CA GLY A 243 -16.94 17.55 -4.10
C GLY A 243 -15.49 17.87 -4.43
N LEU A 244 -14.57 17.22 -3.73
CA LEU A 244 -13.31 16.68 -4.28
C LEU A 244 -12.68 15.82 -3.19
N ARG A 245 -13.04 14.53 -3.18
CA ARG A 245 -12.30 13.50 -2.44
C ARG A 245 -10.94 13.37 -3.13
N THR A 246 -9.93 14.06 -2.63
CA THR A 246 -8.54 13.89 -3.06
C THR A 246 -8.09 12.49 -2.63
N GLY A 247 -8.28 11.52 -3.52
CA GLY A 247 -7.59 10.25 -3.42
C GLY A 247 -6.09 10.52 -3.52
N LEU A 248 -5.34 10.11 -2.49
CA LEU A 248 -3.90 9.94 -2.59
C LEU A 248 -3.61 9.02 -3.78
N ARG A 249 -3.23 9.62 -4.91
CA ARG A 249 -2.65 8.91 -6.04
C ARG A 249 -1.15 8.87 -5.81
N ALA A 250 -0.65 7.76 -5.29
CA ALA A 250 0.70 7.35 -5.63
C ALA A 250 0.64 6.84 -7.08
N SER A 251 0.65 7.77 -8.04
CA SER A 251 0.69 7.47 -9.47
C SER A 251 2.08 6.94 -9.83
N SER A 252 2.37 5.68 -9.52
CA SER A 252 3.49 4.99 -10.18
C SER A 252 3.14 3.51 -10.39
N PRO A 253 2.84 3.09 -11.63
CA PRO A 253 2.54 1.70 -11.99
C PRO A 253 3.64 0.70 -11.62
N ASP A 254 4.87 1.17 -11.42
CA ASP A 254 6.07 0.34 -11.21
C ASP A 254 6.26 -0.09 -9.75
N CYS A 255 5.54 0.53 -8.81
CA CYS A 255 5.41 0.00 -7.43
C CYS A 255 4.57 -1.27 -7.35
N TYR A 256 3.75 -1.54 -8.38
CA TYR A 256 2.70 -2.57 -8.35
C TYR A 256 3.00 -3.76 -9.28
N GLY A 257 4.08 -3.72 -10.06
CA GLY A 257 4.39 -4.72 -11.08
C GLY A 257 5.82 -5.24 -11.03
N GLY A 258 5.97 -6.57 -11.01
CA GLY A 258 7.25 -7.21 -11.37
C GLY A 258 7.99 -7.88 -10.23
N LEU A 259 7.37 -8.87 -9.60
CA LEU A 259 8.10 -9.98 -9.01
C LEU A 259 8.01 -11.16 -10.00
N ALA A 260 8.73 -10.99 -11.11
CA ALA A 260 9.19 -12.08 -11.95
C ALA A 260 10.70 -12.11 -11.75
N GLY A 261 11.16 -12.98 -10.87
CA GLY A 261 12.56 -13.10 -10.50
C GLY A 261 12.70 -14.16 -9.41
N THR A 262 12.74 -15.41 -9.89
CA THR A 262 13.27 -16.65 -9.30
C THR A 262 13.11 -16.87 -7.80
#